data_AF-A0A158DVQ7-F1
#
_entry.id   AF-A0A158DVQ7-F1
#
_cell.length_a   1.000
_cell.length_b   1.000
_cell.length_c   1.000
_cell.angle_alpha   90.00
_cell.angle_beta   90.00
_cell.angle_gamma   90.00
#
_symmetry.space_group_name_H-M   'P 1'
#
loop_
_entity.id
_entity.type
_entity.pdbx_description
1 polymer ?
#
loop_
_entity_poly.entity_id
_entity_poly.type
_entity_poly.pdbx_seq_one_letter_code
_entity_poly.pdbx_strand_id
1 'polypeptide(L)'
;MRLNPARFNAHLNHIGQQFKWRKAFRCPCINRHSGAAAPNCPQCFGKGWIWAAALDAVAGMAGQQVRQQWAQFGMWQDGDAVVTIGSDSPMYEMGQFDRVTMLNSTDYFSLSFTRGAPNERILDPVEKVTRVFWLDADKQIVEGGIPKVPANGVPVWSIGAPPAGTSYSITGTRFSEYFCYGPFPSDRGEHSGARLPKRVVLRRFDLFGRDLAPTT
;
A
#
# COMPACT_ATOMS: atom_id res chain seq x y z
N MET A 1 26.28 23.97 -15.36
CA MET A 1 25.24 23.01 -15.76
C MET A 1 23.92 23.46 -15.12
N ARG A 2 22.91 23.86 -15.90
CA ARG A 2 21.61 24.30 -15.36
C ARG A 2 20.68 23.09 -15.38
N LEU A 3 20.26 22.60 -14.21
CA LEU A 3 19.22 21.57 -14.12
C LEU A 3 17.98 22.06 -14.86
N ASN A 4 17.46 21.26 -15.80
CA ASN A 4 16.21 21.54 -16.53
C ASN A 4 15.13 20.57 -16.00
N PRO A 5 14.24 21.02 -15.10
CA PRO A 5 13.22 20.17 -14.50
C PRO A 5 12.29 19.52 -15.52
N ALA A 6 11.94 20.24 -16.60
CA ALA A 6 11.06 19.69 -17.63
C ALA A 6 11.68 18.48 -18.35
N ARG A 7 12.99 18.53 -18.65
CA ARG A 7 13.69 17.38 -19.26
C ARG A 7 13.81 16.20 -18.30
N PHE A 8 14.08 16.48 -17.02
CA PHE A 8 14.13 15.43 -16.01
C PHE A 8 12.77 14.77 -15.81
N ASN A 9 11.71 15.56 -15.67
CA ASN A 9 10.35 15.07 -15.51
C ASN A 9 9.89 14.28 -16.74
N ALA A 10 10.17 14.76 -17.96
CA ALA A 10 9.88 14.02 -19.19
C ALA A 10 10.61 12.66 -19.23
N HIS A 11 11.88 12.61 -18.83
CA HIS A 11 12.61 11.36 -18.71
C HIS A 11 11.96 10.43 -17.67
N LEU A 12 11.67 10.96 -16.47
CA LEU A 12 11.05 10.20 -15.38
C LEU A 12 9.67 9.67 -15.76
N ASN A 13 8.86 10.45 -16.46
CA ASN A 13 7.53 10.03 -16.91
C ASN A 13 7.59 8.96 -17.99
N HIS A 14 8.70 8.85 -18.72
CA HIS A 14 8.92 7.82 -19.73
C HIS A 14 9.41 6.50 -19.13
N ILE A 15 10.33 6.55 -18.15
CA ILE A 15 10.93 5.33 -17.55
C ILE A 15 10.32 4.93 -16.20
N GLY A 16 9.49 5.80 -15.63
CA GLY A 16 8.93 5.67 -14.30
C GLY A 16 7.86 4.59 -14.22
N GLN A 17 7.57 4.18 -12.99
CA GLN A 17 6.48 3.27 -12.69
C GLN A 17 5.21 4.05 -12.38
N GLN A 18 4.08 3.42 -12.63
CA GLN A 18 2.74 3.90 -12.30
C GLN A 18 2.38 3.54 -10.86
N PHE A 19 1.81 4.51 -10.16
CA PHE A 19 1.39 4.40 -8.78
C PHE A 19 -0.01 4.94 -8.60
N LYS A 20 -0.74 4.40 -7.63
CA LYS A 20 -1.86 5.09 -6.98
C LYS A 20 -1.38 5.67 -5.67
N TRP A 21 -1.42 6.99 -5.54
CA TRP A 21 -1.06 7.70 -4.31
C TRP A 21 -2.30 8.17 -3.56
N ARG A 22 -2.30 8.00 -2.24
CA ARG A 22 -3.33 8.52 -1.35
C ARG A 22 -2.69 9.31 -0.23
N LYS A 23 -3.07 10.58 -0.12
CA LYS A 23 -2.63 11.46 0.97
C LYS A 23 -3.23 11.00 2.31
N ALA A 24 -2.40 10.95 3.34
CA ALA A 24 -2.79 10.55 4.68
C ALA A 24 -3.23 11.76 5.51
N PHE A 25 -4.23 11.54 6.35
CA PHE A 25 -4.71 12.50 7.34
C PHE A 25 -4.84 11.80 8.68
N ARG A 26 -4.54 12.51 9.75
CA ARG A 26 -4.69 11.96 11.09
C ARG A 26 -6.17 11.76 11.39
N CYS A 27 -6.54 10.57 11.86
CA CYS A 27 -7.92 10.26 12.18
C CYS A 27 -8.38 11.07 13.42
N PRO A 28 -9.57 11.69 13.42
CA PRO A 28 -10.12 12.37 14.59
C PRO A 28 -10.39 11.47 15.80
N CYS A 29 -10.45 10.14 15.62
CA CYS A 29 -10.73 9.19 16.69
C CYS A 29 -9.56 8.97 17.68
N ILE A 30 -8.48 9.72 17.53
CA ILE A 30 -7.28 9.54 18.33
C ILE A 30 -7.47 10.18 19.69
N ASN A 31 -7.18 9.40 20.72
CA ASN A 31 -7.15 9.91 22.07
C ASN A 31 -5.97 10.87 22.21
N ARG A 32 -6.26 12.13 22.55
CA ARG A 32 -5.25 13.19 22.69
C ARG A 32 -4.23 12.91 23.79
N HIS A 33 -4.60 12.13 24.81
CA HIS A 33 -3.73 11.82 25.95
C HIS A 33 -2.79 10.64 25.66
N SER A 34 -3.27 9.59 24.99
CA SER A 34 -2.46 8.39 24.72
C SER A 34 -1.89 8.33 23.31
N GLY A 35 -2.36 9.15 22.37
CA GLY A 35 -2.01 9.06 20.95
C GLY A 35 -2.61 7.83 20.23
N ALA A 36 -3.32 6.97 20.96
CA ALA A 36 -3.90 5.74 20.44
C ALA A 36 -5.20 6.01 19.67
N ALA A 37 -5.39 5.29 18.57
CA ALA A 37 -6.63 5.30 17.82
C ALA A 37 -7.67 4.36 18.45
N ALA A 38 -8.95 4.72 18.37
CA ALA A 38 -10.03 3.81 18.71
C ALA A 38 -9.95 2.52 17.84
N PRO A 39 -9.83 1.32 18.44
CA PRO A 39 -9.63 0.07 17.70
C PRO A 39 -10.73 -0.21 16.67
N ASN A 40 -11.98 0.11 17.03
CA ASN A 40 -13.16 -0.17 16.21
C ASN A 40 -13.61 1.06 15.39
N CYS A 41 -12.72 2.04 15.16
CA CYS A 41 -13.06 3.20 14.35
C CYS A 41 -13.40 2.77 12.91
N PRO A 42 -14.60 3.09 12.37
CA PRO A 42 -14.99 2.67 11.03
C PRO A 42 -14.22 3.37 9.91
N GLN A 43 -13.47 4.43 10.23
CA GLN A 43 -12.69 5.20 9.26
C GLN A 43 -11.24 4.71 9.15
N CYS A 44 -10.56 4.55 10.28
CA CYS A 44 -9.14 4.17 10.31
C CYS A 44 -8.88 2.71 10.70
N PHE A 45 -9.89 1.98 11.19
CA PHE A 45 -9.78 0.58 11.65
C PHE A 45 -8.61 0.37 12.63
N GLY A 46 -8.50 1.27 13.61
CA GLY A 46 -7.44 1.24 14.63
C GLY A 46 -6.07 1.73 14.18
N LYS A 47 -5.89 2.13 12.91
CA LYS A 47 -4.59 2.59 12.37
C LYS A 47 -4.23 4.03 12.72
N GLY A 48 -5.20 4.85 13.12
CA GLY A 48 -5.00 6.27 13.43
C GLY A 48 -4.79 7.20 12.22
N TRP A 49 -4.82 6.67 11.00
CA TRP A 49 -4.72 7.43 9.77
C TRP A 49 -5.87 7.08 8.84
N ILE A 50 -6.34 8.07 8.10
CA ILE A 50 -7.28 7.91 7.00
C ILE A 50 -6.61 8.40 5.72
N TRP A 51 -7.01 7.84 4.58
CA TRP A 51 -6.39 8.15 3.30
C TRP A 51 -7.44 8.71 2.34
N ALA A 52 -7.08 9.79 1.63
CA ALA A 52 -7.93 10.36 0.61
C ALA A 52 -8.11 9.44 -0.60
N ALA A 53 -8.95 9.88 -1.54
CA ALA A 53 -9.08 9.24 -2.84
C ALA A 53 -7.71 9.10 -3.53
N ALA A 54 -7.57 8.01 -4.29
CA ALA A 54 -6.33 7.72 -5.00
C ALA A 54 -6.15 8.63 -6.21
N LEU A 55 -4.95 9.16 -6.36
CA LEU A 55 -4.49 9.89 -7.53
C LEU A 55 -3.49 9.05 -8.31
N ASP A 56 -3.63 9.06 -9.64
CA ASP A 56 -2.65 8.47 -10.55
C ASP A 56 -1.36 9.29 -10.54
N ALA A 57 -0.24 8.60 -10.44
CA ALA A 57 1.07 9.25 -10.39
C ALA A 57 2.15 8.40 -11.04
N VAL A 58 3.22 9.07 -11.47
CA VAL A 58 4.42 8.43 -12.00
C VAL A 58 5.62 8.84 -11.14
N ALA A 59 6.48 7.88 -10.83
CA ALA A 59 7.74 8.11 -10.12
C ALA A 59 8.81 7.10 -10.56
N GLY A 60 10.09 7.47 -10.45
CA GLY A 60 11.19 6.57 -10.74
C GLY A 60 11.49 5.69 -9.54
N MET A 61 11.53 4.38 -9.73
CA MET A 61 12.01 3.45 -8.70
C MET A 61 13.54 3.45 -8.73
N ALA A 62 14.15 4.04 -7.70
CA ALA A 62 15.61 4.23 -7.64
C ALA A 62 16.35 3.01 -7.04
N GLY A 63 15.60 2.04 -6.52
CA GLY A 63 16.12 0.75 -6.05
C GLY A 63 15.27 0.16 -4.93
N GLN A 64 15.13 -1.16 -4.96
CA GLN A 64 14.62 -1.98 -3.85
C GLN A 64 15.78 -2.57 -3.00
N GLN A 65 17.02 -2.16 -3.29
CA GLN A 65 18.23 -2.57 -2.58
C GLN A 65 19.15 -1.37 -2.33
N VAL A 66 19.10 -0.79 -1.12
CA VAL A 66 20.19 0.03 -0.58
C VAL A 66 20.74 -0.69 0.65
N ARG A 67 21.45 -1.78 0.37
CA ARG A 67 21.85 -2.86 1.31
C ARG A 67 22.84 -2.47 2.41
N GLN A 68 23.60 -1.36 2.29
CA GLN A 68 24.81 -1.18 3.12
C GLN A 68 24.73 -0.13 4.24
N GLN A 69 24.06 1.00 4.04
CA GLN A 69 24.03 2.04 5.09
C GLN A 69 22.98 1.81 6.17
N TRP A 70 21.89 1.09 5.87
CA TRP A 70 20.72 0.98 6.76
C TRP A 70 20.74 -0.32 7.59
N ALA A 71 21.37 -1.37 7.06
CA ALA A 71 21.68 -2.59 7.80
C ALA A 71 22.59 -2.31 9.02
N GLN A 72 23.45 -1.28 8.94
CA GLN A 72 24.33 -0.87 10.04
C GLN A 72 23.60 -0.18 11.20
N PHE A 73 22.37 0.30 11.01
CA PHE A 73 21.58 0.98 12.05
C PHE A 73 20.40 0.16 12.58
N GLY A 74 20.26 -1.11 12.22
CA GLY A 74 19.20 -2.00 12.74
C GLY A 74 17.76 -1.59 12.36
N MET A 75 17.58 -0.57 11.52
CA MET A 75 16.28 0.02 11.15
C MET A 75 15.70 -0.57 9.85
N TRP A 76 16.37 -1.58 9.28
CA TRP A 76 15.99 -2.20 8.02
C TRP A 76 14.94 -3.28 8.24
N GLN A 77 13.87 -3.22 7.46
CA GLN A 77 12.90 -4.29 7.33
C GLN A 77 12.78 -4.69 5.87
N ASP A 78 12.59 -5.99 5.62
CA ASP A 78 12.44 -6.49 4.26
C ASP A 78 11.24 -5.84 3.58
N GLY A 79 11.50 -5.22 2.42
CA GLY A 79 10.47 -4.58 1.62
C GLY A 79 10.52 -3.04 1.59
N ASP A 80 11.54 -2.37 2.12
CA ASP A 80 11.72 -0.94 1.88
C ASP A 80 12.05 -0.64 0.40
N ALA A 81 11.51 0.46 -0.13
CA ALA A 81 11.71 0.92 -1.50
C ALA A 81 12.05 2.41 -1.53
N VAL A 82 12.90 2.82 -2.47
CA VAL A 82 13.24 4.24 -2.68
C VAL A 82 12.66 4.72 -3.99
N VAL A 83 11.90 5.81 -3.93
CA VAL A 83 11.31 6.45 -5.11
C VAL A 83 11.85 7.85 -5.30
N THR A 84 12.01 8.22 -6.57
CA THR A 84 12.35 9.57 -7.02
C THR A 84 11.13 10.17 -7.68
N ILE A 85 10.67 11.32 -7.19
CA ILE A 85 9.40 11.94 -7.55
C ILE A 85 9.71 13.23 -8.31
N GLY A 86 9.21 13.32 -9.54
CA GLY A 86 9.28 14.52 -10.37
C GLY A 86 8.41 15.63 -9.81
N SER A 87 8.76 16.89 -10.10
CA SER A 87 8.02 18.05 -9.58
C SER A 87 6.61 18.24 -10.16
N ASP A 88 6.32 17.54 -11.25
CA ASP A 88 5.03 17.48 -11.94
C ASP A 88 4.14 16.32 -11.48
N SER A 89 4.68 15.38 -10.69
CA SER A 89 3.92 14.25 -10.16
C SER A 89 3.05 14.70 -8.98
N PRO A 90 1.78 14.24 -8.87
CA PRO A 90 0.95 14.51 -7.69
C PRO A 90 1.61 14.05 -6.38
N MET A 91 2.41 12.97 -6.44
CA MET A 91 3.22 12.48 -5.31
C MET A 91 4.26 13.48 -4.81
N TYR A 92 4.50 14.62 -5.48
CA TYR A 92 5.44 15.63 -5.00
C TYR A 92 5.05 16.20 -3.63
N GLU A 93 3.76 16.15 -3.29
CA GLU A 93 3.18 16.55 -2.01
C GLU A 93 3.18 15.42 -0.96
N MET A 94 3.91 14.32 -1.22
CA MET A 94 3.92 13.16 -0.35
C MET A 94 4.38 13.51 1.06
N GLY A 95 3.51 13.22 2.01
CA GLY A 95 3.74 13.35 3.44
C GLY A 95 3.94 12.01 4.14
N GLN A 96 4.14 12.07 5.45
CA GLN A 96 4.28 10.88 6.29
C GLN A 96 3.06 10.00 6.16
N PHE A 97 3.27 8.69 6.11
CA PHE A 97 2.19 7.70 6.11
C PHE A 97 1.23 7.78 4.91
N ASP A 98 1.49 8.67 3.95
CA ASP A 98 0.86 8.62 2.64
C ASP A 98 1.02 7.22 2.05
N ARG A 99 -0.07 6.70 1.50
CA ARG A 99 -0.15 5.32 1.02
C ARG A 99 0.06 5.29 -0.48
N VAL A 100 0.81 4.30 -0.93
CA VAL A 100 1.19 4.13 -2.33
C VAL A 100 0.92 2.68 -2.73
N THR A 101 0.21 2.48 -3.82
CA THR A 101 0.06 1.17 -4.47
C THR A 101 0.91 1.18 -5.75
N MET A 102 1.81 0.21 -5.89
CA MET A 102 2.63 0.06 -7.10
C MET A 102 1.87 -0.76 -8.16
N LEU A 103 1.71 -0.23 -9.38
CA LEU A 103 0.86 -0.87 -10.40
C LEU A 103 1.63 -1.69 -11.43
N ASN A 104 2.96 -1.58 -11.46
CA ASN A 104 3.80 -2.24 -12.47
C ASN A 104 4.24 -3.66 -12.09
N SER A 105 3.91 -4.11 -10.88
CA SER A 105 4.23 -5.46 -10.41
C SER A 105 3.14 -5.98 -9.50
N THR A 106 2.95 -7.29 -9.52
CA THR A 106 1.98 -7.98 -8.68
C THR A 106 2.62 -9.14 -7.96
N ASP A 107 2.16 -9.38 -6.74
CA ASP A 107 2.53 -10.53 -5.92
C ASP A 107 1.38 -11.56 -5.92
N TYR A 108 1.73 -12.84 -5.86
CA TYR A 108 0.75 -13.91 -5.68
C TYR A 108 0.24 -13.92 -4.23
N PHE A 109 -1.05 -14.24 -4.05
CA PHE A 109 -1.61 -14.52 -2.74
C PHE A 109 -2.48 -15.78 -2.76
N SER A 110 -2.57 -16.42 -1.60
CA SER A 110 -3.54 -17.47 -1.33
C SER A 110 -4.00 -17.33 0.11
N LEU A 111 -5.28 -17.08 0.31
CA LEU A 111 -5.89 -16.84 1.61
C LEU A 111 -7.05 -17.80 1.82
N SER A 112 -7.34 -18.12 3.08
CA SER A 112 -8.52 -18.90 3.46
C SER A 112 -9.45 -18.05 4.28
N PHE A 113 -10.75 -18.12 3.97
CA PHE A 113 -11.81 -17.40 4.66
C PHE A 113 -12.97 -18.34 4.98
N THR A 114 -13.83 -17.91 5.89
CA THR A 114 -15.12 -18.52 6.16
C THR A 114 -16.21 -17.62 5.62
N ARG A 115 -17.10 -18.16 4.78
CA ARG A 115 -18.15 -17.37 4.12
C ARG A 115 -19.13 -16.77 5.13
N GLY A 116 -19.34 -15.46 5.07
CA GLY A 116 -20.22 -14.69 5.94
C GLY A 116 -19.58 -14.28 7.27
N ALA A 117 -18.30 -14.62 7.50
CA ALA A 117 -17.60 -14.21 8.70
C ALA A 117 -17.31 -12.70 8.68
N PRO A 118 -17.31 -11.99 9.84
CA PRO A 118 -17.03 -10.56 9.91
C PRO A 118 -15.65 -10.15 9.34
N ASN A 119 -14.72 -11.11 9.28
CA ASN A 119 -13.36 -10.94 8.75
C ASN A 119 -13.17 -11.49 7.32
N GLU A 120 -14.25 -11.83 6.59
CA GLU A 120 -14.20 -12.21 5.17
C GLU A 120 -13.86 -10.99 4.30
N ARG A 121 -12.59 -10.58 4.35
CA ARG A 121 -12.10 -9.37 3.71
C ARG A 121 -10.62 -9.52 3.33
N ILE A 122 -10.32 -9.26 2.05
CA ILE A 122 -8.96 -9.08 1.57
C ILE A 122 -8.55 -7.63 1.79
N LEU A 123 -7.49 -7.41 2.57
CA LEU A 123 -7.06 -6.05 2.93
C LEU A 123 -6.20 -5.39 1.84
N ASP A 124 -5.59 -6.20 0.98
CA ASP A 124 -4.73 -5.74 -0.09
C ASP A 124 -5.52 -5.45 -1.39
N PRO A 125 -5.05 -4.52 -2.22
CA PRO A 125 -5.62 -4.25 -3.53
C PRO A 125 -5.39 -5.44 -4.47
N VAL A 126 -6.45 -6.19 -4.71
CA VAL A 126 -6.46 -7.33 -5.63
C VAL A 126 -6.42 -6.83 -7.08
N GLU A 127 -5.49 -7.36 -7.87
CA GLU A 127 -5.49 -7.19 -9.32
C GLU A 127 -6.49 -8.18 -9.94
N LYS A 128 -6.30 -9.47 -9.61
CA LYS A 128 -7.10 -10.56 -10.19
C LYS A 128 -7.22 -11.71 -9.21
N VAL A 129 -8.41 -12.31 -9.16
CA VAL A 129 -8.62 -13.62 -8.53
C VAL A 129 -8.53 -14.69 -9.62
N THR A 130 -7.75 -15.73 -9.39
CA THR A 130 -7.51 -16.82 -10.36
C THR A 130 -8.23 -18.11 -9.98
N ARG A 131 -8.44 -18.37 -8.69
CA ARG A 131 -9.12 -19.58 -8.23
C ARG A 131 -9.82 -19.35 -6.91
N VAL A 132 -10.98 -19.98 -6.78
CA VAL A 132 -11.68 -20.17 -5.51
C VAL A 132 -12.06 -21.63 -5.43
N PHE A 133 -11.84 -22.27 -4.29
CA PHE A 133 -12.35 -23.61 -4.06
C PHE A 133 -12.64 -23.86 -2.58
N TRP A 134 -13.47 -24.86 -2.30
CA TRP A 134 -13.69 -25.38 -0.96
C TRP A 134 -13.73 -26.91 -1.00
N LEU A 135 -13.80 -27.53 0.17
CA LEU A 135 -14.00 -28.97 0.30
C LEU A 135 -15.47 -29.24 0.66
N ASP A 136 -16.10 -30.20 -0.03
CA ASP A 136 -17.43 -30.68 0.35
C ASP A 136 -17.38 -31.65 1.54
N ALA A 137 -18.54 -32.25 1.87
CA ALA A 137 -18.65 -33.20 2.98
C ALA A 137 -17.76 -34.45 2.80
N ASP A 138 -17.50 -34.84 1.56
CA ASP A 138 -16.65 -35.98 1.18
C ASP A 138 -15.18 -35.57 0.97
N LYS A 139 -14.82 -34.34 1.36
CA LYS A 139 -13.51 -33.73 1.22
C LYS A 139 -13.03 -33.62 -0.23
N GLN A 140 -13.95 -33.63 -1.18
CA GLN A 140 -13.63 -33.38 -2.58
C GLN A 140 -13.56 -31.88 -2.85
N ILE A 141 -12.71 -31.51 -3.80
CA ILE A 141 -12.56 -30.12 -4.21
C ILE A 141 -13.77 -29.70 -5.04
N VAL A 142 -14.44 -28.66 -4.58
CA VAL A 142 -15.49 -27.97 -5.32
C VAL A 142 -14.95 -26.62 -5.79
N GLU A 143 -14.90 -26.42 -7.09
CA GLU A 143 -14.50 -25.14 -7.68
C GLU A 143 -15.60 -24.10 -7.53
N GLY A 144 -15.21 -22.92 -7.05
CA GLY A 144 -16.06 -21.77 -6.91
C GLY A 144 -16.02 -20.86 -8.14
N GLY A 145 -16.96 -19.92 -8.17
CA GLY A 145 -16.92 -18.80 -9.09
C GLY A 145 -15.83 -17.80 -8.70
N ILE A 146 -15.44 -16.94 -9.64
CA ILE A 146 -14.46 -15.88 -9.39
C ILE A 146 -15.19 -14.61 -8.95
N PRO A 147 -15.04 -14.16 -7.69
CA PRO A 147 -15.70 -12.95 -7.21
C PRO A 147 -15.01 -11.68 -7.72
N LYS A 148 -15.75 -10.57 -7.72
CA LYS A 148 -15.16 -9.23 -7.75
C LYS A 148 -14.76 -8.83 -6.33
N VAL A 149 -13.60 -8.21 -6.16
CA VAL A 149 -13.14 -7.68 -4.87
C VAL A 149 -13.15 -6.15 -4.95
N PRO A 150 -14.16 -5.46 -4.38
CA PRO A 150 -14.21 -4.01 -4.37
C PRO A 150 -13.23 -3.43 -3.34
N ALA A 151 -13.12 -2.11 -3.27
CA ALA A 151 -12.19 -1.42 -2.36
C ALA A 151 -12.42 -1.70 -0.87
N ASN A 152 -13.61 -2.16 -0.48
CA ASN A 152 -13.88 -2.60 0.89
C ASN A 152 -13.30 -4.00 1.21
N GLY A 153 -12.74 -4.69 0.21
CA GLY A 153 -12.10 -6.00 0.32
C GLY A 153 -13.05 -7.19 0.44
N VAL A 154 -14.36 -6.97 0.48
CA VAL A 154 -15.35 -8.03 0.69
C VAL A 154 -15.69 -8.68 -0.67
N PRO A 155 -15.46 -9.99 -0.86
CA PRO A 155 -15.75 -10.65 -2.13
C PRO A 155 -17.24 -10.58 -2.50
N VAL A 156 -17.53 -10.06 -3.69
CA VAL A 156 -18.88 -9.97 -4.27
C VAL A 156 -19.01 -11.00 -5.38
N TRP A 157 -19.98 -11.89 -5.23
CA TRP A 157 -20.14 -13.08 -6.07
C TRP A 157 -21.29 -12.89 -7.04
N SER A 158 -21.05 -13.11 -8.33
CA SER A 158 -22.11 -13.19 -9.33
C SER A 158 -22.69 -14.60 -9.43
N ILE A 159 -21.82 -15.61 -9.36
CA ILE A 159 -22.14 -17.04 -9.43
C ILE A 159 -21.12 -17.86 -8.62
N GLY A 160 -21.45 -19.10 -8.27
CA GLY A 160 -20.50 -20.05 -7.67
C GLY A 160 -19.97 -19.64 -6.29
N ALA A 161 -20.78 -18.95 -5.49
CA ALA A 161 -20.44 -18.60 -4.12
C ALA A 161 -20.30 -19.86 -3.25
N PRO A 162 -19.28 -19.95 -2.38
CA PRO A 162 -19.25 -20.94 -1.31
C PRO A 162 -20.53 -20.82 -0.45
N PRO A 163 -21.07 -21.94 0.06
CA PRO A 163 -22.18 -21.89 1.01
C PRO A 163 -21.82 -21.09 2.28
N ALA A 164 -22.82 -20.50 2.94
CA ALA A 164 -22.60 -19.75 4.17
C ALA A 164 -21.98 -20.63 5.26
N GLY A 165 -20.98 -20.11 5.98
CA GLY A 165 -20.22 -20.86 6.97
C GLY A 165 -19.16 -21.82 6.41
N THR A 166 -19.09 -22.02 5.09
CA THR A 166 -18.05 -22.84 4.47
C THR A 166 -16.71 -22.13 4.46
N SER A 167 -15.66 -22.86 4.87
CA SER A 167 -14.28 -22.43 4.70
C SER A 167 -13.83 -22.67 3.27
N TYR A 168 -13.31 -21.64 2.62
CA TYR A 168 -12.87 -21.68 1.23
C TYR A 168 -11.51 -21.00 1.08
N SER A 169 -10.76 -21.40 0.07
CA SER A 169 -9.52 -20.75 -0.33
C SER A 169 -9.76 -19.86 -1.55
N ILE A 170 -9.13 -18.69 -1.54
CA ILE A 170 -9.13 -17.72 -2.63
C ILE A 170 -7.70 -17.36 -2.98
N THR A 171 -7.40 -17.40 -4.28
CA THR A 171 -6.07 -17.29 -4.82
C THR A 171 -6.05 -16.29 -5.96
N GLY A 172 -4.97 -15.53 -6.09
CA GLY A 172 -4.83 -14.56 -7.16
C GLY A 172 -3.54 -13.74 -7.10
N THR A 173 -3.60 -12.58 -7.73
CA THR A 173 -2.54 -11.57 -7.76
C THR A 173 -3.02 -10.27 -7.12
N ARG A 174 -2.14 -9.60 -6.41
CA ARG A 174 -2.38 -8.31 -5.72
C ARG A 174 -1.26 -7.33 -5.99
N PHE A 175 -1.56 -6.06 -5.93
CA PHE A 175 -0.56 -5.01 -5.99
C PHE A 175 0.12 -4.84 -4.63
N SER A 176 1.43 -4.58 -4.65
CA SER A 176 2.17 -4.29 -3.42
C SER A 176 1.82 -2.87 -2.93
N GLU A 177 1.60 -2.75 -1.62
CA GLU A 177 1.32 -1.46 -0.98
C GLU A 177 2.40 -1.05 -0.02
N TYR A 178 2.60 0.26 0.02
CA TYR A 178 3.62 0.91 0.81
C TYR A 178 3.07 2.16 1.50
N PHE A 179 3.78 2.63 2.51
CA PHE A 179 3.60 3.94 3.10
C PHE A 179 4.91 4.72 3.13
N CYS A 180 4.83 6.05 3.10
CA CYS A 180 5.99 6.92 3.28
C CYS A 180 6.52 6.79 4.73
N TYR A 181 7.69 6.18 4.88
CA TYR A 181 8.34 5.89 6.18
C TYR A 181 9.51 6.82 6.48
N GLY A 182 10.39 7.03 5.50
CA GLY A 182 11.65 7.75 5.70
C GLY A 182 11.53 9.27 5.53
N PRO A 183 12.62 10.00 5.85
CA PRO A 183 12.54 11.39 6.28
C PRO A 183 11.93 12.28 5.21
N PHE A 184 11.10 13.20 5.67
CA PHE A 184 10.70 14.37 4.89
C PHE A 184 11.98 15.04 4.40
N PRO A 185 12.12 15.32 3.10
CA PRO A 185 13.15 16.24 2.66
C PRO A 185 12.98 17.53 3.46
N SER A 186 13.88 17.76 4.43
CA SER A 186 14.04 19.06 5.07
C SER A 186 14.24 20.08 3.97
N ASP A 187 13.73 21.30 4.16
CA ASP A 187 13.99 22.50 3.37
C ASP A 187 15.50 22.70 3.08
N ARG A 188 16.07 21.90 2.18
CA ARG A 188 17.38 22.17 1.59
C ARG A 188 17.12 23.17 0.50
N GLY A 189 16.84 24.42 0.92
CA GLY A 189 16.58 25.60 0.11
C GLY A 189 16.45 25.26 -1.37
N GLU A 190 15.26 24.76 -1.76
CA GLU A 190 14.84 24.55 -3.15
C GLU A 190 15.51 25.64 -3.98
N HIS A 191 16.45 25.34 -4.89
CA HIS A 191 17.39 26.30 -5.49
C HIS A 191 16.75 27.68 -5.79
N SER A 192 16.78 28.61 -4.81
CA SER A 192 16.02 29.88 -4.85
C SER A 192 14.50 29.76 -5.14
N GLY A 193 13.79 28.81 -4.52
CA GLY A 193 12.36 28.52 -4.68
C GLY A 193 12.00 27.51 -5.78
N ALA A 194 12.99 26.84 -6.38
CA ALA A 194 12.75 25.87 -7.45
C ALA A 194 12.40 24.48 -6.92
N ARG A 195 11.24 23.95 -7.32
CA ARG A 195 10.83 22.56 -7.05
C ARG A 195 11.79 21.55 -7.67
N LEU A 196 12.61 20.90 -6.85
CA LEU A 196 13.56 19.86 -7.27
C LEU A 196 12.99 18.46 -7.02
N PRO A 197 13.35 17.47 -7.84
CA PRO A 197 12.92 16.09 -7.62
C PRO A 197 13.18 15.64 -6.18
N LYS A 198 12.18 15.01 -5.57
CA LYS A 198 12.27 14.52 -4.20
C LYS A 198 12.61 13.03 -4.20
N ARG A 199 13.43 12.63 -3.24
CA ARG A 199 13.67 11.21 -2.94
C ARG A 199 12.94 10.86 -1.67
N VAL A 200 12.10 9.83 -1.73
CA VAL A 200 11.28 9.38 -0.60
C VAL A 200 11.52 7.89 -0.37
N VAL A 201 11.46 7.48 0.89
CA VAL A 201 11.56 6.07 1.28
C VAL A 201 10.19 5.56 1.67
N LEU A 202 9.81 4.48 1.03
CA LEU A 202 8.56 3.76 1.20
C LEU A 202 8.84 2.46 1.95
N ARG A 203 7.95 2.08 2.88
CA ARG A 203 7.97 0.80 3.59
C ARG A 203 6.71 0.03 3.29
N ARG A 204 6.78 -1.31 3.22
CA ARG A 204 5.58 -2.12 2.97
C ARG A 204 4.48 -1.86 4.00
N PHE A 205 3.24 -1.82 3.53
CA PHE A 205 2.09 -1.44 4.34
C PHE A 205 1.69 -2.48 5.39
N ASP A 206 2.10 -3.73 5.24
CA ASP A 206 1.94 -4.79 6.25
C ASP A 206 2.74 -4.53 7.53
N LEU A 207 3.81 -3.73 7.45
CA LEU A 207 4.62 -3.27 8.58
C LEU A 207 4.03 -2.03 9.27
N PHE A 208 2.96 -1.44 8.71
CA PHE A 208 2.35 -0.24 9.26
C PHE A 208 1.80 -0.48 10.67
N GLY A 209 2.32 0.28 11.64
CA GLY A 209 1.92 0.20 13.05
C GLY A 209 2.70 -0.84 13.88
N ARG A 210 3.47 -1.74 13.26
CA ARG A 210 4.40 -2.62 14.00
C ARG A 210 5.63 -1.85 14.48
N ASP A 211 6.08 -0.90 13.68
CA ASP A 211 7.28 -0.09 13.95
C ASP A 211 6.98 1.21 14.72
N LEU A 212 5.70 1.49 14.96
CA LEU A 212 5.24 2.67 15.69
C LEU A 212 4.99 2.40 17.17
N ALA A 213 5.12 1.14 17.60
CA ALA A 213 5.17 0.81 19.01
C ALA A 213 6.54 1.28 19.55
N PRO A 214 6.58 2.06 20.65
CA PRO A 214 7.85 2.27 21.33
C PRO A 214 8.38 0.89 21.72
N THR A 215 9.58 0.55 21.27
CA THR A 215 10.36 -0.53 21.87
C THR A 215 10.52 -0.16 23.34
N THR A 216 9.77 -0.84 24.21
CA THR A 216 9.98 -0.83 25.66
C THR A 216 11.34 -1.40 25.99
#